data_AF-A0A4D7AR78-F1
#
_entry.id   AF-A0A4D7AR78-F1
#
_cell.length_a   1.000
_cell.length_b   1.000
_cell.length_c   1.000
_cell.angle_alpha   90.00
_cell.angle_beta   90.00
_cell.angle_gamma   90.00
#
_symmetry.space_group_name_H-M   'P 1'
#
loop_
_entity.id
_entity.type
_entity.pdbx_description
1 polymer ?
#
loop_
_entity_poly.entity_id
_entity_poly.type
_entity_poly.pdbx_seq_one_letter_code
_entity_poly.pdbx_strand_id
1 'polypeptide(L)'
;MSRADALFLQNCRDILDHGVWDTDLPVRPHWEDGTPAHTVKKFGIVNRYDLQEEFPILTLRRTYWKTAVDELLWIWQKKSNNIHDLNGHIWDEWADPDGSIGKAYGYQLSIKHQYPEGEMDQVDRVLYDLKHNPASRRILTSLYNHQDLHEMNLYPCAWSMTFNVSGNVLNAILNQRSQDMLAANNWNVVQYAVLVHMLAQVSGLVPGELVHVIADAHIYDRHVPIIEKMLAQTPSPAPVFRMDPSVTDFYAFTRDSFSLEDYIPAPSRTRSPSLFEEACAVNAIVVVDQNWAIGRDNDLLFSLPTDMKRFRSLTLGGTVILGRRTLDSFPGGRPLPKRRNIVITHCPDFSREGAETVSSLAAMREATAGTPPDQLWVIGGGSIYAALLSQCARAYVTRVDAAAEGADSFFPNLDKLPGWTVRAVSEPVTENGLTYRFYDYVNTKLCD
;
A
#
# COMPACT_ATOMS: atom_id res chain seq x y z
N MET A 1 -4.45 -24.91 -9.97
CA MET A 1 -3.29 -24.00 -9.87
C MET A 1 -3.43 -23.02 -11.01
N SER A 2 -3.48 -21.71 -10.73
CA SER A 2 -3.50 -20.70 -11.81
C SER A 2 -2.22 -20.79 -12.65
N ARG A 3 -2.31 -20.44 -13.93
CA ARG A 3 -1.15 -20.31 -14.82
C ARG A 3 -0.20 -19.22 -14.32
N ALA A 4 -0.73 -18.13 -13.76
CA ALA A 4 0.07 -17.07 -13.14
C ALA A 4 0.98 -17.58 -12.00
N ASP A 5 0.43 -18.35 -11.07
CA ASP A 5 1.21 -18.94 -9.97
C ASP A 5 2.23 -19.96 -10.50
N ALA A 6 1.85 -20.79 -11.48
CA ALA A 6 2.75 -21.76 -12.08
C ALA A 6 3.99 -21.09 -12.72
N LEU A 7 3.77 -20.04 -13.52
CA LEU A 7 4.84 -19.27 -14.16
C LEU A 7 5.71 -18.56 -13.13
N PHE A 8 5.10 -17.95 -12.11
CA PHE A 8 5.84 -17.29 -11.04
C PHE A 8 6.77 -18.25 -10.29
N LEU A 9 6.24 -19.41 -9.87
CA LEU A 9 7.02 -20.45 -9.19
C LEU A 9 8.13 -21.00 -10.08
N GLN A 10 7.85 -21.23 -11.37
CA GLN A 10 8.84 -21.69 -12.33
C GLN A 10 9.99 -20.68 -12.47
N ASN A 11 9.67 -19.40 -12.67
CA ASN A 11 10.67 -18.34 -12.82
C ASN A 11 11.51 -18.18 -11.55
N CYS A 12 10.89 -18.25 -10.37
CA CYS A 12 11.61 -18.15 -9.11
C CYS A 12 12.58 -19.33 -8.91
N ARG A 13 12.16 -20.57 -9.18
CA ARG A 13 13.06 -21.73 -9.13
C ARG A 13 14.22 -21.57 -10.10
N ASP A 14 13.92 -21.17 -11.32
CA ASP A 14 14.93 -20.98 -12.37
C ASP A 14 15.96 -19.89 -12.02
N ILE A 15 15.52 -18.78 -11.42
CA ILE A 15 16.44 -17.74 -10.91
C ILE A 15 17.28 -18.26 -9.75
N LEU A 16 16.71 -19.00 -8.79
CA LEU A 16 17.47 -19.50 -7.65
C LEU A 16 18.46 -20.61 -8.02
N ASP A 17 18.07 -21.52 -8.92
CA ASP A 17 18.86 -22.68 -9.31
C ASP A 17 19.93 -22.34 -10.37
N HIS A 18 19.64 -21.37 -11.24
CA HIS A 18 20.46 -21.06 -12.43
C HIS A 18 20.81 -19.58 -12.60
N GLY A 19 20.41 -18.72 -11.67
CA GLY A 19 20.71 -17.29 -11.73
C GLY A 19 22.16 -16.96 -11.39
N VAL A 20 22.53 -15.72 -11.71
CA VAL A 20 23.86 -15.16 -11.45
C VAL A 20 23.73 -14.11 -10.35
N TRP A 21 24.57 -14.24 -9.33
CA TRP A 21 24.68 -13.26 -8.25
C TRP A 21 25.51 -12.05 -8.67
N ASP A 22 25.14 -10.86 -8.19
CA ASP A 22 25.89 -9.62 -8.37
C ASP A 22 26.79 -9.26 -7.16
N THR A 23 27.05 -10.21 -6.27
CA THR A 23 27.80 -10.02 -5.00
C THR A 23 29.20 -9.46 -5.19
N ASP A 24 29.80 -9.67 -6.37
CA ASP A 24 31.15 -9.20 -6.71
C ASP A 24 31.14 -7.82 -7.39
N LEU A 25 29.97 -7.21 -7.56
CA LEU A 25 29.78 -5.93 -8.26
C LEU A 25 29.37 -4.82 -7.29
N PRO A 26 29.79 -3.56 -7.56
CA PRO A 26 29.23 -2.43 -6.86
C PRO A 26 27.76 -2.25 -7.27
N VAL A 27 26.85 -2.36 -6.30
CA VAL A 27 25.41 -2.15 -6.52
C VAL A 27 24.97 -0.80 -5.95
N ARG A 28 24.06 -0.14 -6.66
CA ARG A 28 23.44 1.12 -6.21
C ARG A 28 22.41 0.94 -5.09
N PRO A 29 21.51 -0.06 -5.12
CA PRO A 29 20.49 -0.21 -4.09
C PRO A 29 21.11 -0.68 -2.77
N HIS A 30 20.59 -0.17 -1.66
CA HIS A 30 21.01 -0.53 -0.31
C HIS A 30 19.76 -0.79 0.55
N TRP A 31 19.89 -1.69 1.52
CA TRP A 31 18.91 -1.88 2.58
C TRP A 31 18.91 -0.68 3.54
N GLU A 32 17.88 -0.56 4.37
CA GLU A 32 17.75 0.55 5.34
C GLU A 32 18.92 0.66 6.32
N ASP A 33 19.57 -0.46 6.63
CA ASP A 33 20.78 -0.52 7.46
C ASP A 33 22.07 -0.13 6.71
N GLY A 34 21.95 0.31 5.46
CA GLY A 34 23.06 0.74 4.61
C GLY A 34 23.86 -0.40 3.99
N THR A 35 23.46 -1.66 4.17
CA THR A 35 24.12 -2.78 3.48
C THR A 35 23.71 -2.83 2.00
N PRO A 36 24.61 -3.14 1.06
CA PRO A 36 24.26 -3.27 -0.35
C PRO A 36 23.18 -4.33 -0.56
N ALA A 37 22.15 -4.02 -1.36
CA ALA A 37 21.07 -4.94 -1.66
C ALA A 37 21.39 -5.72 -2.93
N HIS A 38 22.04 -6.86 -2.74
CA HIS A 38 22.46 -7.75 -3.82
C HIS A 38 21.30 -8.57 -4.38
N THR A 39 21.46 -9.03 -5.61
CA THR A 39 20.45 -9.83 -6.31
C THR A 39 21.04 -11.10 -6.93
N VAL A 40 20.20 -12.13 -7.00
CA VAL A 40 20.36 -13.25 -7.94
C VAL A 40 19.40 -13.05 -9.09
N LYS A 41 19.88 -13.20 -10.32
CA LYS A 41 19.08 -12.84 -11.51
C LYS A 41 19.25 -13.76 -12.69
N LYS A 42 18.24 -13.76 -13.56
CA LYS A 42 18.25 -14.42 -14.86
C LYS A 42 17.98 -13.40 -15.97
N PHE A 43 18.78 -13.50 -17.04
CA PHE A 43 18.62 -12.67 -18.22
C PHE A 43 17.62 -13.30 -19.20
N GLY A 44 16.59 -12.54 -19.58
CA GLY A 44 15.61 -12.92 -20.60
C GLY A 44 14.62 -13.98 -20.13
N ILE A 45 13.52 -13.53 -19.50
CA ILE A 45 12.34 -14.37 -19.22
C ILE A 45 11.19 -13.90 -20.11
N VAL A 46 10.47 -14.85 -20.72
CA VAL A 46 9.27 -14.57 -21.53
C VAL A 46 8.09 -15.36 -20.98
N ASN A 47 7.18 -14.67 -20.31
CA ASN A 47 5.93 -15.23 -19.82
C ASN A 47 4.80 -15.00 -20.82
N ARG A 48 3.86 -15.93 -20.88
CA ARG A 48 2.71 -15.90 -21.78
C ARG A 48 1.44 -16.19 -20.98
N TYR A 49 0.51 -15.25 -21.01
CA TYR A 49 -0.78 -15.32 -20.32
C TYR A 49 -1.90 -15.21 -21.36
N ASP A 50 -2.74 -16.23 -21.48
CA ASP A 50 -3.97 -16.14 -22.29
C ASP A 50 -5.08 -15.54 -21.43
N LEU A 51 -5.45 -14.29 -21.72
CA LEU A 51 -6.45 -13.54 -20.93
C LEU A 51 -7.89 -14.03 -21.17
N GLN A 52 -8.10 -14.94 -22.14
CA GLN A 52 -9.39 -15.61 -22.33
C GLN A 52 -9.57 -16.80 -21.39
N GLU A 53 -8.47 -17.39 -20.92
CA GLU A 53 -8.49 -18.55 -20.02
C GLU A 53 -8.55 -18.13 -18.55
N GLU A 54 -7.71 -17.18 -18.15
CA GLU A 54 -7.65 -16.68 -16.77
C GLU A 54 -7.14 -15.25 -16.67
N PHE A 55 -7.48 -14.58 -15.57
CA PHE A 55 -6.85 -13.30 -15.22
C PHE A 55 -5.56 -13.55 -14.43
N PRO A 56 -4.39 -13.01 -14.88
CA PRO A 56 -3.09 -13.44 -14.40
C PRO A 56 -2.67 -12.77 -13.07
N ILE A 57 -3.42 -13.04 -11.99
CA ILE A 57 -3.12 -12.58 -10.63
C ILE A 57 -2.61 -13.75 -9.77
N LEU A 58 -1.62 -13.50 -8.92
CA LEU A 58 -1.10 -14.51 -8.00
C LEU A 58 -2.10 -14.80 -6.88
N THR A 59 -2.20 -16.08 -6.53
CA THR A 59 -2.91 -16.55 -5.35
C THR A 59 -1.95 -16.97 -4.24
N LEU A 60 -0.65 -17.13 -4.53
CA LEU A 60 0.39 -17.41 -3.52
C LEU A 60 0.62 -16.27 -2.52
N ARG A 61 0.18 -15.06 -2.85
CA ARG A 61 0.14 -13.91 -1.95
C ARG A 61 -0.97 -12.98 -2.37
N ARG A 62 -1.41 -12.13 -1.45
CA ARG A 62 -2.35 -11.06 -1.78
C ARG A 62 -1.66 -10.00 -2.64
N THR A 63 -2.25 -9.70 -3.78
CA THR A 63 -1.97 -8.53 -4.62
C THR A 63 -3.07 -7.50 -4.38
N TYR A 64 -2.69 -6.28 -3.99
CA TYR A 64 -3.61 -5.14 -3.83
C TYR A 64 -3.97 -4.56 -5.20
N TRP A 65 -4.65 -5.37 -6.01
CA TRP A 65 -4.86 -5.16 -7.44
C TRP A 65 -5.64 -3.88 -7.75
N LYS A 66 -6.52 -3.42 -6.87
CA LYS A 66 -7.24 -2.15 -7.04
C LYS A 66 -6.29 -0.94 -7.05
N THR A 67 -5.25 -0.95 -6.21
CA THR A 67 -4.22 0.09 -6.22
C THR A 67 -3.35 -0.01 -7.48
N ALA A 68 -3.11 -1.23 -7.97
CA ALA A 68 -2.45 -1.43 -9.26
C ALA A 68 -3.28 -0.82 -10.42
N VAL A 69 -4.61 -0.96 -10.37
CA VAL A 69 -5.53 -0.29 -11.31
C VAL A 69 -5.47 1.23 -11.15
N ASP A 70 -5.47 1.76 -9.93
CA ASP A 70 -5.34 3.21 -9.70
C ASP A 70 -4.05 3.78 -10.33
N GLU A 71 -2.91 3.10 -10.15
CA GLU A 71 -1.64 3.44 -10.80
C GLU A 71 -1.71 3.33 -12.33
N LEU A 72 -2.35 2.28 -12.86
CA LEU A 72 -2.55 2.13 -14.30
C LEU A 72 -3.36 3.30 -14.88
N LEU A 73 -4.47 3.68 -14.24
CA LEU A 73 -5.31 4.79 -14.68
C LEU A 73 -4.56 6.12 -14.57
N TRP A 74 -3.78 6.32 -13.50
CA TRP A 74 -2.93 7.51 -13.36
C TRP A 74 -1.92 7.66 -14.51
N ILE A 75 -1.25 6.56 -14.90
CA ILE A 75 -0.26 6.57 -15.99
C ILE A 75 -0.94 6.65 -17.37
N TRP A 76 -1.89 5.76 -17.67
CA TRP A 76 -2.40 5.57 -19.04
C TRP A 76 -3.61 6.41 -19.38
N GLN A 77 -4.48 6.68 -18.40
CA GLN A 77 -5.73 7.40 -18.63
C GLN A 77 -5.57 8.89 -18.33
N LYS A 78 -5.11 9.22 -17.11
CA LYS A 78 -4.84 10.61 -16.71
C LYS A 78 -3.58 11.16 -17.37
N LYS A 79 -2.63 10.28 -17.72
CA LYS A 79 -1.33 10.67 -18.31
C LYS A 79 -0.58 11.64 -17.40
N SER A 80 -0.71 11.43 -16.10
CA SER A 80 -0.12 12.29 -15.07
C SER A 80 1.23 11.75 -14.62
N ASN A 81 2.08 12.68 -14.19
CA ASN A 81 3.36 12.44 -13.52
C ASN A 81 3.38 13.04 -12.11
N ASN A 82 2.22 13.45 -11.57
CA ASN A 82 2.13 14.05 -10.26
C ASN A 82 1.37 13.14 -9.29
N ILE A 83 1.98 12.83 -8.14
CA ILE A 83 1.43 11.91 -7.13
C ILE A 83 0.13 12.41 -6.51
N HIS A 84 -0.17 13.71 -6.55
CA HIS A 84 -1.43 14.26 -6.06
C HIS A 84 -2.65 13.82 -6.88
N ASP A 85 -2.43 13.34 -8.10
CA ASP A 85 -3.48 12.75 -8.95
C ASP A 85 -3.64 11.25 -8.72
N LEU A 86 -2.78 10.62 -7.91
CA LEU A 86 -2.77 9.20 -7.63
C LEU A 86 -3.41 8.91 -6.27
N ASN A 87 -4.21 7.84 -6.23
CA ASN A 87 -4.69 7.31 -4.96
C ASN A 87 -3.65 6.33 -4.39
N GLY A 88 -2.85 6.80 -3.44
CA GLY A 88 -1.82 6.00 -2.77
C GLY A 88 -0.52 6.77 -2.57
N HIS A 89 0.43 6.13 -1.90
CA HIS A 89 1.72 6.72 -1.49
C HIS A 89 2.94 5.99 -2.07
N ILE A 90 2.70 5.07 -3.01
CA ILE A 90 3.75 4.18 -3.56
C ILE A 90 4.73 4.89 -4.50
N TRP A 91 4.52 6.18 -4.81
CA TRP A 91 5.45 7.00 -5.62
C TRP A 91 6.10 8.13 -4.83
N ASP A 92 5.80 8.26 -3.54
CA ASP A 92 6.18 9.43 -2.74
C ASP A 92 7.70 9.60 -2.66
N GLU A 93 8.48 8.51 -2.63
CA GLU A 93 9.95 8.58 -2.56
C GLU A 93 10.62 9.05 -3.87
N TRP A 94 9.88 9.07 -4.99
CA TRP A 94 10.37 9.57 -6.28
C TRP A 94 9.77 10.93 -6.66
N ALA A 95 8.85 11.45 -5.85
CA ALA A 95 8.26 12.76 -6.09
C ALA A 95 9.19 13.87 -5.61
N ASP A 96 9.26 14.95 -6.38
CA ASP A 96 9.86 16.20 -5.92
C ASP A 96 8.89 16.95 -4.98
N PRO A 97 9.28 18.12 -4.41
CA PRO A 97 8.43 18.85 -3.48
C PRO A 97 7.07 19.33 -4.02
N ASP A 98 6.87 19.37 -5.34
CA ASP A 98 5.58 19.72 -5.96
C ASP A 98 4.72 18.48 -6.31
N GLY A 99 5.24 17.29 -6.05
CA GLY A 99 4.60 16.01 -6.30
C GLY A 99 4.96 15.38 -7.65
N SER A 100 5.74 16.04 -8.50
CA SER A 100 6.15 15.53 -9.80
C SER A 100 7.23 14.45 -9.70
N ILE A 101 7.10 13.37 -10.48
CA ILE A 101 8.16 12.37 -10.67
C ILE A 101 9.06 12.69 -11.88
N GLY A 102 8.99 13.93 -12.37
CA GLY A 102 9.73 14.41 -13.53
C GLY A 102 9.08 14.01 -14.86
N LYS A 103 9.85 14.01 -15.96
CA LYS A 103 9.36 13.71 -17.31
C LYS A 103 9.17 12.21 -17.58
N ALA A 104 8.60 11.49 -16.62
CA ALA A 104 8.49 10.04 -16.63
C ALA A 104 7.03 9.56 -16.78
N TYR A 105 6.86 8.29 -17.17
CA TYR A 105 5.57 7.58 -17.18
C TYR A 105 4.44 8.32 -17.89
N GLY A 106 3.41 8.76 -17.16
CA GLY A 106 2.23 9.42 -17.74
C GLY A 106 2.58 10.67 -18.53
N TYR A 107 3.62 11.42 -18.10
CA TYR A 107 4.13 12.55 -18.87
C TYR A 107 4.48 12.14 -20.31
N GLN A 108 5.19 11.03 -20.51
CA GLN A 108 5.58 10.54 -21.83
C GLN A 108 4.37 10.11 -22.68
N LEU A 109 3.30 9.62 -22.03
CA LEU A 109 2.04 9.30 -22.71
C LEU A 109 1.20 10.53 -23.02
N SER A 110 1.43 11.67 -22.37
CA SER A 110 0.72 12.93 -22.62
C SER A 110 1.27 13.73 -23.80
N ILE A 111 2.50 13.43 -24.25
CA ILE A 111 3.15 14.14 -25.34
C ILE A 111 2.41 13.85 -26.65
N LYS A 112 1.95 14.92 -27.31
CA LYS A 112 1.34 14.83 -28.64
C LYS A 112 2.40 14.78 -29.73
N HIS A 113 2.09 14.00 -30.75
CA HIS A 113 2.89 13.85 -31.95
C HIS A 113 2.04 14.08 -33.19
N GLN A 114 2.65 14.62 -34.23
CA GLN A 114 2.01 14.79 -35.53
C GLN A 114 1.99 13.44 -36.28
N TYR A 115 0.78 12.93 -36.55
CA TYR A 115 0.55 11.82 -37.45
C TYR A 115 -0.12 12.27 -38.75
N PRO A 116 -0.12 11.46 -39.82
CA PRO A 116 -0.89 11.75 -41.03
C PRO A 116 -2.39 11.99 -40.77
N GLU A 117 -2.96 11.35 -39.74
CA GLU A 117 -4.37 11.40 -39.38
C GLU A 117 -4.71 12.54 -38.41
N GLY A 118 -3.70 13.24 -37.88
CA GLY A 118 -3.87 14.35 -36.93
C GLY A 118 -2.87 14.32 -35.78
N GLU A 119 -2.92 15.34 -34.92
CA GLU A 119 -2.16 15.34 -33.66
C GLU A 119 -2.84 14.42 -32.64
N MET A 120 -2.08 13.46 -32.12
CA MET A 120 -2.52 12.53 -31.09
C MET A 120 -1.36 12.29 -30.12
N ASP A 121 -1.68 11.95 -28.87
CA ASP A 121 -0.68 11.33 -28.01
C ASP A 121 -0.61 9.81 -28.24
N GLN A 122 0.30 9.13 -27.55
CA GLN A 122 0.55 7.70 -27.78
C GLN A 122 -0.66 6.82 -27.48
N VAL A 123 -1.48 7.17 -26.47
CA VAL A 123 -2.66 6.39 -26.09
C VAL A 123 -3.77 6.58 -27.12
N ASP A 124 -4.01 7.83 -27.53
CA ASP A 124 -4.97 8.14 -28.59
C ASP A 124 -4.57 7.49 -29.92
N ARG A 125 -3.26 7.45 -30.23
CA ARG A 125 -2.76 6.76 -31.42
C ARG A 125 -3.07 5.27 -31.38
N VAL A 126 -2.86 4.60 -30.25
CA VAL A 126 -3.20 3.18 -30.08
C VAL A 126 -4.69 2.97 -30.27
N LEU A 127 -5.54 3.75 -29.60
CA LEU A 127 -7.00 3.65 -29.73
C LEU A 127 -7.48 3.88 -31.17
N TYR A 128 -6.87 4.84 -31.88
CA TYR A 128 -7.16 5.11 -33.28
C TYR A 128 -6.80 3.91 -34.16
N ASP A 129 -5.58 3.38 -34.04
CA ASP A 129 -5.10 2.27 -34.86
C ASP A 129 -5.89 0.98 -34.60
N LEU A 130 -6.24 0.68 -33.35
CA LEU A 130 -7.05 -0.50 -33.03
C LEU A 130 -8.42 -0.48 -33.72
N LYS A 131 -9.01 0.71 -33.93
CA LYS A 131 -10.32 0.88 -34.59
C LYS A 131 -10.22 1.00 -36.11
N HIS A 132 -9.21 1.69 -36.61
CA HIS A 132 -9.15 2.09 -38.03
C HIS A 132 -8.06 1.38 -38.83
N ASN A 133 -7.06 0.80 -38.16
CA ASN A 133 -5.93 0.13 -38.80
C ASN A 133 -5.45 -1.10 -38.00
N PRO A 134 -6.34 -2.04 -37.62
CA PRO A 134 -6.02 -3.14 -36.69
C PRO A 134 -4.94 -4.08 -37.23
N ALA A 135 -4.75 -4.16 -38.55
CA ALA A 135 -3.70 -4.96 -39.19
C ALA A 135 -2.29 -4.32 -39.09
N SER A 136 -2.18 -3.10 -38.53
CA SER A 136 -0.92 -2.40 -38.36
C SER A 136 0.05 -3.21 -37.51
N ARG A 137 1.31 -3.24 -37.95
CA ARG A 137 2.44 -3.82 -37.20
C ARG A 137 3.19 -2.75 -36.38
N ARG A 138 2.55 -1.59 -36.17
CA ARG A 138 3.15 -0.38 -35.59
C ARG A 138 2.35 0.18 -34.40
N ILE A 139 1.42 -0.61 -33.86
CA ILE A 139 0.62 -0.20 -32.71
C ILE A 139 1.47 -0.41 -31.45
N LEU A 140 2.07 0.65 -30.93
CA LEU A 140 2.96 0.56 -29.76
C LEU A 140 3.02 1.87 -28.98
N THR A 141 3.54 1.78 -27.76
CA THR A 141 3.91 2.90 -26.90
C THR A 141 5.34 2.73 -26.39
N SER A 142 5.99 3.84 -26.05
CA SER A 142 7.28 3.87 -25.36
C SER A 142 7.31 4.98 -24.31
N LEU A 143 7.71 4.60 -23.10
CA LEU A 143 7.98 5.51 -21.98
C LEU A 143 9.47 5.89 -21.90
N TYR A 144 10.33 5.20 -22.66
CA TYR A 144 11.78 5.37 -22.58
C TYR A 144 12.28 6.39 -23.60
N ASN A 145 12.13 7.68 -23.28
CA ASN A 145 12.65 8.77 -24.10
C ASN A 145 14.05 9.19 -23.62
N HIS A 146 15.06 8.93 -24.45
CA HIS A 146 16.46 9.21 -24.14
C HIS A 146 16.73 10.69 -23.83
N GLN A 147 16.02 11.61 -24.49
CA GLN A 147 16.20 13.04 -24.27
C GLN A 147 15.75 13.47 -22.87
N ASP A 148 14.73 12.80 -22.32
CA ASP A 148 14.10 13.19 -21.07
C ASP A 148 14.64 12.42 -19.85
N LEU A 149 15.48 11.39 -20.06
CA LEU A 149 16.00 10.55 -18.95
C LEU A 149 16.62 11.38 -17.82
N HIS A 150 17.35 12.44 -18.15
CA HIS A 150 18.00 13.30 -17.15
C HIS A 150 17.02 14.08 -16.26
N GLU A 151 15.75 14.14 -16.63
CA GLU A 151 14.65 14.78 -15.89
C GLU A 151 13.65 13.75 -15.34
N MET A 152 13.98 12.45 -15.36
CA MET A 152 13.15 11.40 -14.75
C MET A 152 13.70 11.03 -13.37
N ASN A 153 12.88 11.19 -12.32
CA ASN A 153 13.28 10.77 -10.96
C ASN A 153 13.36 9.24 -10.84
N LEU A 154 12.60 8.53 -11.68
CA LEU A 154 12.67 7.08 -11.88
C LEU A 154 12.51 6.72 -13.34
N TYR A 155 13.45 5.93 -13.87
CA TYR A 155 13.35 5.45 -15.24
C TYR A 155 12.33 4.31 -15.33
N PRO A 156 11.46 4.27 -16.35
CA PRO A 156 10.41 3.26 -16.44
C PRO A 156 10.97 1.85 -16.55
N CYS A 157 10.50 0.95 -15.68
CA CYS A 157 10.82 -0.48 -15.74
C CYS A 157 10.05 -1.17 -16.87
N ALA A 158 8.72 -1.12 -16.78
CA ALA A 158 7.79 -1.50 -17.83
C ALA A 158 7.72 -0.35 -18.84
N TRP A 159 8.54 -0.41 -19.88
CA TRP A 159 8.85 0.78 -20.69
C TRP A 159 8.15 0.82 -22.04
N SER A 160 7.62 -0.30 -22.53
CA SER A 160 6.92 -0.34 -23.81
C SER A 160 5.84 -1.41 -23.85
N MET A 161 4.74 -1.08 -24.52
CA MET A 161 3.71 -2.01 -24.95
C MET A 161 3.64 -2.03 -26.47
N THR A 162 3.58 -3.23 -27.05
CA THR A 162 3.28 -3.44 -28.48
C THR A 162 2.00 -4.24 -28.61
N PHE A 163 1.11 -3.85 -29.52
CA PHE A 163 -0.19 -4.48 -29.71
C PHE A 163 -0.30 -5.09 -31.11
N ASN A 164 -1.05 -6.18 -31.22
CA ASN A 164 -1.36 -6.83 -32.47
C ASN A 164 -2.80 -7.37 -32.45
N VAL A 165 -3.56 -7.13 -33.52
CA VAL A 165 -4.87 -7.73 -33.70
C VAL A 165 -4.76 -8.94 -34.64
N SER A 166 -5.23 -10.09 -34.16
CA SER A 166 -5.33 -11.33 -34.95
C SER A 166 -6.79 -11.78 -34.99
N GLY A 167 -7.44 -11.64 -36.15
CA GLY A 167 -8.89 -11.78 -36.24
C GLY A 167 -9.58 -10.65 -35.47
N ASN A 168 -10.31 -11.00 -34.41
CA ASN A 168 -10.94 -10.05 -33.48
C ASN A 168 -10.24 -10.02 -32.09
N VAL A 169 -9.06 -10.62 -31.98
CA VAL A 169 -8.35 -10.80 -30.69
C VAL A 169 -7.18 -9.81 -30.60
N LEU A 170 -7.14 -9.03 -29.52
CA LEU A 170 -6.08 -8.07 -29.19
C LEU A 170 -5.00 -8.76 -28.34
N ASN A 171 -3.83 -8.99 -28.95
CA ASN A 171 -2.64 -9.48 -28.27
C ASN A 171 -1.71 -8.32 -27.92
N ALA A 172 -0.92 -8.50 -26.87
CA ALA A 172 0.01 -7.49 -26.39
C ALA A 172 1.36 -8.08 -25.96
N ILE A 173 2.42 -7.31 -26.14
CA ILE A 173 3.76 -7.58 -25.61
C ILE A 173 4.13 -6.44 -24.67
N LEU A 174 4.35 -6.76 -23.40
CA LEU A 174 4.95 -5.89 -22.41
C LEU A 174 6.45 -6.11 -22.39
N ASN A 175 7.23 -5.07 -22.69
CA ASN A 175 8.68 -5.07 -22.52
C ASN A 175 9.07 -4.41 -21.20
N GLN A 176 9.77 -5.16 -20.36
CA GLN A 176 10.22 -4.71 -19.06
C GLN A 176 11.73 -4.90 -18.91
N ARG A 177 12.47 -3.81 -18.71
CA ARG A 177 13.94 -3.84 -18.65
C ARG A 177 14.47 -4.45 -17.35
N SER A 178 13.67 -4.42 -16.28
CA SER A 178 14.07 -4.86 -14.94
C SER A 178 12.82 -5.21 -14.12
N GLN A 179 12.87 -6.32 -13.38
CA GLN A 179 11.74 -6.85 -12.62
C GLN A 179 12.22 -7.50 -11.31
N ASP A 180 11.80 -6.93 -10.18
CA ASP A 180 11.83 -7.62 -8.90
C ASP A 180 10.69 -8.65 -8.88
N MET A 181 11.06 -9.92 -8.80
CA MET A 181 10.10 -11.01 -8.78
C MET A 181 9.19 -10.96 -7.55
N LEU A 182 9.72 -10.66 -6.37
CA LEU A 182 8.91 -10.69 -5.15
C LEU A 182 8.01 -9.45 -5.03
N ALA A 183 8.56 -8.24 -5.20
CA ALA A 183 7.82 -7.01 -4.92
C ALA A 183 6.89 -6.60 -6.07
N ALA A 184 7.44 -6.42 -7.27
CA ALA A 184 6.79 -5.72 -8.38
C ALA A 184 6.15 -6.63 -9.44
N ASN A 185 6.59 -7.89 -9.59
CA ASN A 185 6.19 -8.72 -10.73
C ASN A 185 4.69 -8.84 -10.95
N ASN A 186 3.94 -9.37 -9.98
CA ASN A 186 2.51 -9.57 -10.19
C ASN A 186 1.72 -8.25 -10.24
N TRP A 187 2.26 -7.17 -9.65
CA TRP A 187 1.68 -5.84 -9.79
C TRP A 187 1.66 -5.43 -11.26
N ASN A 188 2.81 -5.47 -11.95
CA ASN A 188 2.88 -5.11 -13.37
C ASN A 188 2.06 -6.06 -14.25
N VAL A 189 2.09 -7.38 -13.99
CA VAL A 189 1.28 -8.34 -14.77
C VAL A 189 -0.20 -7.99 -14.69
N VAL A 190 -0.72 -7.70 -13.49
CA VAL A 190 -2.11 -7.29 -13.27
C VAL A 190 -2.44 -5.99 -14.02
N GLN A 191 -1.59 -4.96 -13.90
CA GLN A 191 -1.82 -3.68 -14.57
C GLN A 191 -1.96 -3.83 -16.09
N TYR A 192 -0.98 -4.48 -16.70
CA TYR A 192 -0.95 -4.57 -18.16
C TYR A 192 -1.97 -5.59 -18.69
N ALA A 193 -2.38 -6.58 -17.90
CA ALA A 193 -3.56 -7.39 -18.22
C ALA A 193 -4.83 -6.54 -18.25
N VAL A 194 -5.08 -5.72 -17.20
CA VAL A 194 -6.24 -4.81 -17.16
C VAL A 194 -6.22 -3.84 -18.34
N LEU A 195 -5.06 -3.29 -18.70
CA LEU A 195 -4.92 -2.41 -19.85
C LEU A 195 -5.35 -3.07 -21.16
N VAL A 196 -4.95 -4.33 -21.38
CA VAL A 196 -5.34 -5.09 -22.58
C VAL A 196 -6.84 -5.33 -22.60
N HIS A 197 -7.45 -5.68 -21.46
CA HIS A 197 -8.90 -5.79 -21.34
C HIS A 197 -9.61 -4.48 -21.68
N MET A 198 -9.16 -3.35 -21.13
CA MET A 198 -9.73 -2.02 -21.37
C MET A 198 -9.67 -1.65 -22.85
N LEU A 199 -8.48 -1.75 -23.46
CA LEU A 199 -8.26 -1.41 -24.87
C LEU A 199 -9.06 -2.31 -25.81
N ALA A 200 -9.17 -3.61 -25.50
CA ALA A 200 -9.96 -4.55 -26.27
C ALA A 200 -11.44 -4.15 -26.26
N GLN A 201 -12.03 -3.92 -25.08
CA GLN A 201 -13.45 -3.59 -24.96
C GLN A 201 -13.83 -2.33 -25.73
N VAL A 202 -13.11 -1.22 -25.52
CA VAL A 202 -13.46 0.07 -26.15
C VAL A 202 -13.16 0.11 -27.64
N SER A 203 -12.44 -0.89 -28.15
CA SER A 203 -12.14 -1.08 -29.58
C SER A 203 -13.01 -2.16 -30.23
N GLY A 204 -13.93 -2.79 -29.50
CA GLY A 204 -14.78 -3.87 -30.02
C GLY A 204 -14.03 -5.18 -30.28
N LEU A 205 -12.92 -5.41 -29.58
CA LEU A 205 -12.06 -6.58 -29.68
C LEU A 205 -12.19 -7.47 -28.44
N VAL A 206 -11.69 -8.70 -28.54
CA VAL A 206 -11.56 -9.64 -27.43
C VAL A 206 -10.12 -9.59 -26.90
N PRO A 207 -9.88 -9.52 -25.58
CA PRO A 207 -8.53 -9.60 -25.04
C PRO A 207 -7.91 -10.97 -25.35
N GLY A 208 -6.66 -10.97 -25.82
CA GLY A 208 -5.92 -12.17 -26.20
C GLY A 208 -4.72 -12.44 -25.30
N GLU A 209 -3.59 -12.75 -25.90
CA GLU A 209 -2.38 -13.08 -25.16
C GLU A 209 -1.66 -11.81 -24.66
N LEU A 210 -1.29 -11.78 -23.39
CA LEU A 210 -0.29 -10.89 -22.83
C LEU A 210 1.05 -11.62 -22.74
N VAL A 211 2.01 -11.21 -23.57
CA VAL A 211 3.40 -11.69 -23.50
C VAL A 211 4.22 -10.70 -22.68
N HIS A 212 4.79 -11.16 -21.57
CA HIS A 212 5.64 -10.35 -20.70
C HIS A 212 7.10 -10.71 -20.89
N VAL A 213 7.83 -9.84 -21.57
CA VAL A 213 9.27 -9.97 -21.85
C VAL A 213 10.05 -9.20 -20.80
N ILE A 214 10.83 -9.91 -20.00
CA ILE A 214 11.62 -9.38 -18.89
C ILE A 214 13.10 -9.56 -19.21
N ALA A 215 13.84 -8.45 -19.31
CA ALA A 215 15.27 -8.51 -19.59
C ALA A 215 16.07 -8.95 -18.35
N ASP A 216 15.94 -8.22 -17.24
CA ASP A 216 16.61 -8.52 -15.97
C ASP A 216 15.55 -8.93 -14.93
N ALA A 217 15.39 -10.24 -14.71
CA ALA A 217 14.48 -10.80 -13.71
C ALA A 217 15.28 -11.22 -12.48
N HIS A 218 15.01 -10.60 -11.33
CA HIS A 218 15.87 -10.75 -10.16
C HIS A 218 15.10 -10.94 -8.86
N ILE A 219 15.79 -11.54 -7.89
CA ILE A 219 15.36 -11.71 -6.50
C ILE A 219 16.46 -11.12 -5.63
N TYR A 220 16.09 -10.18 -4.76
CA TYR A 220 17.02 -9.63 -3.76
C TYR A 220 17.44 -10.70 -2.74
N ASP A 221 18.65 -10.59 -2.22
CA ASP A 221 19.24 -11.50 -1.23
C ASP A 221 18.32 -11.77 -0.04
N ARG A 222 17.77 -10.72 0.61
CA ARG A 222 16.83 -10.85 1.75
C ARG A 222 15.45 -11.38 1.34
N HIS A 223 15.13 -11.39 0.06
CA HIS A 223 13.87 -11.93 -0.46
C HIS A 223 13.94 -13.44 -0.72
N VAL A 224 15.14 -14.04 -0.82
CA VAL A 224 15.31 -15.48 -1.09
C VAL A 224 14.57 -16.37 -0.07
N PRO A 225 14.69 -16.19 1.25
CA PRO A 225 14.00 -17.05 2.22
C PRO A 225 12.48 -16.95 2.15
N ILE A 226 11.94 -15.84 1.64
CA ILE A 226 10.50 -15.64 1.46
C ILE A 226 10.02 -16.38 0.22
N ILE A 227 10.77 -16.26 -0.88
CA ILE A 227 10.49 -16.99 -2.11
C ILE A 227 10.55 -18.50 -1.85
N GLU A 228 11.55 -19.01 -1.14
CA GLU A 228 11.64 -20.44 -0.79
C GLU A 228 10.40 -20.94 -0.04
N LYS A 229 9.86 -20.14 0.89
CA LYS A 229 8.60 -20.47 1.57
C LYS A 229 7.42 -20.46 0.60
N MET A 230 7.35 -19.51 -0.33
CA MET A 230 6.32 -19.46 -1.36
C MET A 230 6.41 -20.67 -2.31
N LEU A 231 7.62 -21.15 -2.62
CA LEU A 231 7.84 -22.32 -3.48
C LEU A 231 7.24 -23.62 -2.93
N ALA A 232 6.99 -23.69 -1.62
CA ALA A 232 6.36 -24.81 -0.94
C ALA A 232 4.83 -24.66 -0.75
N GLN A 233 4.27 -23.49 -1.07
CA GLN A 233 2.82 -23.26 -0.93
C GLN A 233 2.03 -23.90 -2.07
N THR A 234 0.77 -24.22 -1.80
CA THR A 234 -0.19 -24.69 -2.81
C THR A 234 -1.04 -23.51 -3.29
N PRO A 235 -0.98 -23.14 -4.59
CA PRO A 235 -1.81 -22.08 -5.14
C PRO A 235 -3.30 -22.43 -5.16
N SER A 236 -4.15 -21.41 -5.07
CA SER A 236 -5.59 -21.51 -5.29
C SER A 236 -5.93 -21.43 -6.80
N PRO A 237 -7.18 -21.72 -7.19
CA PRO A 237 -7.68 -21.42 -8.53
C PRO A 237 -7.59 -19.92 -8.87
N ALA A 238 -7.46 -19.59 -10.15
CA ALA A 238 -7.52 -18.20 -10.60
C ALA A 238 -8.90 -17.60 -10.31
N PRO A 239 -8.98 -16.31 -9.92
CA PRO A 239 -10.26 -15.62 -9.77
C PRO A 239 -10.91 -15.33 -11.11
N VAL A 240 -12.18 -14.93 -11.08
CA VAL A 240 -12.90 -14.43 -12.25
C VAL A 240 -12.82 -12.92 -12.28
N PHE A 241 -12.16 -12.39 -13.32
CA PHE A 241 -12.12 -10.95 -13.57
C PHE A 241 -13.32 -10.50 -14.38
N ARG A 242 -13.98 -9.45 -13.92
CA ARG A 242 -15.08 -8.80 -14.63
C ARG A 242 -14.76 -7.32 -14.83
N MET A 243 -15.23 -6.81 -15.96
CA MET A 243 -15.19 -5.39 -16.30
C MET A 243 -16.60 -4.94 -16.67
N ASP A 244 -16.96 -3.71 -16.31
CA ASP A 244 -18.24 -3.11 -16.64
C ASP A 244 -18.38 -2.98 -18.17
N PRO A 245 -19.30 -3.74 -18.80
CA PRO A 245 -19.45 -3.74 -20.26
C PRO A 245 -20.12 -2.47 -20.79
N SER A 246 -20.71 -1.63 -19.92
CA SER A 246 -21.36 -0.38 -20.33
C SER A 246 -20.35 0.73 -20.66
N VAL A 247 -19.10 0.58 -20.21
CA VAL A 247 -18.03 1.56 -20.48
C VAL A 247 -17.47 1.35 -21.89
N THR A 248 -17.81 2.27 -22.80
CA THR A 248 -17.39 2.24 -24.22
C THR A 248 -16.29 3.24 -24.57
N ASP A 249 -15.83 4.03 -23.59
CA ASP A 249 -14.77 5.03 -23.73
C ASP A 249 -13.63 4.70 -22.76
N PHE A 250 -12.39 4.71 -23.25
CA PHE A 250 -11.19 4.42 -22.46
C PHE A 250 -11.05 5.39 -21.29
N TYR A 251 -11.43 6.65 -21.50
CA TYR A 251 -11.33 7.70 -20.49
C TYR A 251 -12.47 7.69 -19.47
N ALA A 252 -13.48 6.83 -19.66
CA ALA A 252 -14.61 6.69 -18.75
C ALA A 252 -14.44 5.54 -17.74
N PHE A 253 -13.40 4.70 -17.88
CA PHE A 253 -13.10 3.68 -16.88
C PHE A 253 -12.75 4.31 -15.53
N THR A 254 -13.23 3.69 -14.46
CA THR A 254 -12.84 4.03 -13.09
C THR A 254 -12.38 2.78 -12.36
N ARG A 255 -11.79 2.94 -11.17
CA ARG A 255 -11.46 1.82 -10.28
C ARG A 255 -12.63 0.85 -10.10
N ASP A 256 -13.85 1.35 -10.06
CA ASP A 256 -15.07 0.58 -9.79
C ASP A 256 -15.65 -0.11 -11.02
N SER A 257 -15.10 0.17 -12.21
CA SER A 257 -15.43 -0.57 -13.44
C SER A 257 -14.92 -2.00 -13.45
N PHE A 258 -14.22 -2.46 -12.40
CA PHE A 258 -13.57 -3.77 -12.35
C PHE A 258 -13.92 -4.54 -11.08
N SER A 259 -14.08 -5.86 -11.17
CA SER A 259 -14.20 -6.75 -10.01
C SER A 259 -13.39 -8.04 -10.17
N LEU A 260 -12.99 -8.62 -9.05
CA LEU A 260 -12.41 -9.96 -8.97
C LEU A 260 -13.30 -10.81 -8.06
N GLU A 261 -13.99 -11.76 -8.66
CA GLU A 261 -14.81 -12.75 -7.97
C GLU A 261 -13.92 -13.95 -7.58
N ASP A 262 -14.17 -14.54 -6.41
CA ASP A 262 -13.46 -15.72 -5.91
C ASP A 262 -11.93 -15.56 -5.78
N TYR A 263 -11.45 -14.33 -5.58
CA TYR A 263 -10.04 -14.09 -5.28
C TYR A 263 -9.68 -14.47 -3.85
N ILE A 264 -9.12 -15.68 -3.71
CA ILE A 264 -8.69 -16.27 -2.44
C ILE A 264 -7.16 -16.38 -2.44
N PRO A 265 -6.43 -15.30 -2.10
CA PRO A 265 -4.99 -15.39 -1.92
C PRO A 265 -4.63 -16.11 -0.63
N ALA A 266 -3.49 -16.77 -0.63
CA ALA A 266 -2.88 -17.33 0.57
C ALA A 266 -2.75 -16.24 1.64
N PRO A 267 -3.08 -16.55 2.90
CA PRO A 267 -2.95 -15.59 3.99
C PRO A 267 -1.50 -15.12 4.06
N SER A 268 -1.30 -13.79 4.08
CA SER A 268 0.01 -13.20 4.25
C SER A 268 0.54 -13.58 5.64
N ARG A 269 1.37 -14.63 5.71
CA ARG A 269 2.12 -15.02 6.92
C ARG A 269 3.59 -14.66 6.85
N THR A 270 4.00 -13.96 5.80
CA THR A 270 5.37 -13.51 5.56
C THR A 270 5.30 -12.22 4.78
N ARG A 271 5.47 -11.09 5.46
CA ARG A 271 5.75 -9.79 4.83
C ARG A 271 7.22 -9.79 4.42
N SER A 272 7.49 -9.30 3.22
CA SER A 272 8.86 -9.01 2.78
C SER A 272 9.32 -7.70 3.42
N PRO A 273 10.57 -7.63 3.91
CA PRO A 273 11.16 -6.38 4.35
C PRO A 273 11.66 -5.61 3.13
N SER A 274 10.74 -4.97 2.39
CA SER A 274 11.07 -3.78 1.59
C SER A 274 9.82 -2.95 1.30
N LEU A 275 9.98 -1.65 1.56
CA LEU A 275 9.15 -0.51 1.13
C LEU A 275 7.75 -0.34 1.73
N PHE A 276 7.39 -1.10 2.76
CA PHE A 276 6.32 -0.69 3.66
C PHE A 276 6.94 -0.51 5.03
N GLU A 277 7.05 0.75 5.48
CA GLU A 277 6.94 1.02 6.90
C GLU A 277 5.76 0.17 7.39
N GLU A 278 6.05 -0.80 8.26
CA GLU A 278 5.00 -1.50 8.98
C GLU A 278 4.22 -0.47 9.77
N ALA A 279 3.14 0.04 9.18
CA ALA A 279 2.02 0.51 9.96
C ALA A 279 1.53 -0.73 10.72
N CYS A 280 2.08 -0.93 11.91
CA CYS A 280 1.37 -1.59 12.99
C CYS A 280 0.03 -0.88 13.03
N ALA A 281 -1.05 -1.49 12.53
CA ALA A 281 -2.37 -0.88 12.56
C ALA A 281 -2.85 -0.84 14.03
N VAL A 282 -2.36 0.13 14.79
CA VAL A 282 -2.65 0.31 16.21
C VAL A 282 -4.05 0.92 16.40
N ASN A 283 -4.60 0.77 17.60
CA ASN A 283 -5.80 1.48 18.01
C ASN A 283 -5.43 2.59 18.99
N ALA A 284 -5.94 3.80 18.80
CA ALA A 284 -5.89 4.84 19.83
C ALA A 284 -7.17 4.80 20.66
N ILE A 285 -7.07 5.05 21.97
CA ILE A 285 -8.23 5.29 22.83
C ILE A 285 -7.94 6.48 23.74
N VAL A 286 -8.87 7.44 23.80
CA VAL A 286 -8.63 8.74 24.47
C VAL A 286 -9.93 9.42 24.90
N VAL A 287 -9.87 10.19 25.98
CA VAL A 287 -10.93 11.13 26.40
C VAL A 287 -10.45 12.55 26.09
N VAL A 288 -11.28 13.34 25.42
CA VAL A 288 -10.97 14.73 25.05
C VAL A 288 -12.09 15.68 25.45
N ASP A 289 -11.73 16.91 25.77
CA ASP A 289 -12.68 18.03 25.90
C ASP A 289 -13.00 18.66 24.52
N GLN A 290 -13.78 19.74 24.48
CA GLN A 290 -14.12 20.46 23.24
C GLN A 290 -12.90 21.05 22.50
N ASN A 291 -11.80 21.30 23.21
CA ASN A 291 -10.55 21.83 22.69
C ASN A 291 -9.52 20.73 22.38
N TRP A 292 -9.93 19.46 22.42
CA TRP A 292 -9.05 18.30 22.27
C TRP A 292 -7.99 18.15 23.37
N ALA A 293 -8.24 18.72 24.55
CA ALA A 293 -7.39 18.58 25.71
C ALA A 293 -7.59 17.22 26.39
N ILE A 294 -6.52 16.63 26.93
CA ILE A 294 -6.52 15.30 27.54
C ILE A 294 -6.02 15.25 28.99
N GLY A 295 -5.28 16.25 29.44
CA GLY A 295 -4.69 16.25 30.78
C GLY A 295 -4.19 17.60 31.24
N ARG A 296 -3.95 17.68 32.55
CA ARG A 296 -3.33 18.81 33.25
C ARG A 296 -2.51 18.29 34.42
N ASP A 297 -1.29 18.80 34.60
CA ASP A 297 -0.42 18.44 35.74
C ASP A 297 -0.22 16.93 35.88
N ASN A 298 -0.15 16.22 34.75
CA ASN A 298 -0.07 14.76 34.67
C ASN A 298 -1.29 14.00 35.23
N ASP A 299 -2.46 14.62 35.30
CA ASP A 299 -3.73 13.98 35.68
C ASP A 299 -4.78 14.09 34.56
N LEU A 300 -5.80 13.23 34.61
CA LEU A 300 -6.92 13.26 33.67
C LEU A 300 -7.83 14.47 33.97
N LEU A 301 -8.36 15.08 32.90
CA LEU A 301 -9.29 16.22 33.03
C LEU A 301 -10.65 15.82 33.61
N PHE A 302 -11.07 14.57 33.39
CA PHE A 302 -12.39 14.08 33.73
C PHE A 302 -12.33 12.68 34.37
N SER A 303 -13.21 12.45 35.34
CA SER A 303 -13.44 11.13 35.92
C SER A 303 -14.80 10.60 35.45
N LEU A 304 -14.76 9.72 34.45
CA LEU A 304 -15.92 9.19 33.75
C LEU A 304 -16.01 7.66 33.95
N PRO A 305 -16.72 7.16 34.99
CA PRO A 305 -16.85 5.74 35.28
C PRO A 305 -17.28 4.87 34.08
N THR A 306 -18.17 5.35 33.22
CA THR A 306 -18.65 4.59 32.07
C THR A 306 -17.60 4.54 30.95
N ASP A 307 -16.86 5.63 30.73
CA ASP A 307 -15.68 5.60 29.84
C ASP A 307 -14.61 4.64 30.37
N MET A 308 -14.32 4.67 31.67
CA MET A 308 -13.36 3.76 32.29
C MET A 308 -13.76 2.29 32.14
N LYS A 309 -15.05 1.97 32.17
CA LYS A 309 -15.55 0.62 31.85
C LYS A 309 -15.29 0.26 30.39
N ARG A 310 -15.57 1.17 29.45
CA ARG A 310 -15.31 1.00 28.01
C ARG A 310 -13.81 0.79 27.75
N PHE A 311 -12.96 1.65 28.29
CA PHE A 311 -11.50 1.55 28.21
C PHE A 311 -10.99 0.19 28.69
N ARG A 312 -11.45 -0.26 29.86
CA ARG A 312 -11.09 -1.58 30.38
C ARG A 312 -11.57 -2.70 29.45
N SER A 313 -12.81 -2.63 28.99
CA SER A 313 -13.38 -3.67 28.11
C SER A 313 -12.62 -3.80 26.78
N LEU A 314 -12.21 -2.69 26.19
CA LEU A 314 -11.52 -2.68 24.89
C LEU A 314 -10.05 -3.11 25.01
N THR A 315 -9.37 -2.71 26.08
CA THR A 315 -7.92 -2.94 26.23
C THR A 315 -7.57 -4.23 26.98
N LEU A 316 -8.53 -4.91 27.62
CA LEU A 316 -8.27 -6.11 28.43
C LEU A 316 -7.67 -7.24 27.59
N GLY A 317 -6.58 -7.85 28.09
CA GLY A 317 -5.87 -8.92 27.37
C GLY A 317 -4.98 -8.43 26.22
N GLY A 318 -5.07 -7.15 25.85
CA GLY A 318 -4.22 -6.54 24.83
C GLY A 318 -2.88 -6.02 25.34
N THR A 319 -2.14 -5.42 24.42
CA THR A 319 -0.89 -4.69 24.68
C THR A 319 -1.15 -3.19 24.63
N VAL A 320 -0.83 -2.49 25.71
CA VAL A 320 -1.00 -1.04 25.84
C VAL A 320 0.34 -0.32 25.72
N ILE A 321 0.36 0.77 24.97
CA ILE A 321 1.53 1.60 24.66
C ILE A 321 1.27 2.98 25.26
N LEU A 322 2.21 3.44 26.08
CA LEU A 322 2.11 4.70 26.80
C LEU A 322 3.49 5.32 27.07
N GLY A 323 3.49 6.63 27.32
CA GLY A 323 4.68 7.33 27.80
C GLY A 323 4.89 7.13 29.30
N ARG A 324 6.13 7.33 29.77
CA ARG A 324 6.48 7.27 31.20
C ARG A 324 5.58 8.14 32.10
N ARG A 325 5.35 9.40 31.70
CA ARG A 325 4.53 10.34 32.49
C ARG A 325 3.11 9.82 32.72
N THR A 326 2.51 9.23 31.68
CA THR A 326 1.22 8.54 31.76
C THR A 326 1.24 7.37 32.73
N LEU A 327 2.33 6.58 32.75
CA LEU A 327 2.45 5.50 33.74
C LEU A 327 2.56 6.07 35.17
N ASP A 328 3.31 7.15 35.35
CA ASP A 328 3.50 7.80 36.65
C ASP A 328 2.17 8.37 37.20
N SER A 329 1.19 8.68 36.34
CA SER A 329 -0.14 9.14 36.76
C SER A 329 -1.08 8.01 37.18
N PHE A 330 -0.77 6.76 36.86
CA PHE A 330 -1.60 5.63 37.28
C PHE A 330 -1.58 5.49 38.80
N PRO A 331 -2.64 4.94 39.42
CA PRO A 331 -2.69 4.73 40.86
C PRO A 331 -1.46 3.95 41.37
N GLY A 332 -0.60 4.64 42.12
CA GLY A 332 0.66 4.10 42.65
C GLY A 332 1.75 3.85 41.59
N GLY A 333 1.65 4.45 40.41
CA GLY A 333 2.57 4.25 39.28
C GLY A 333 2.57 2.82 38.75
N ARG A 334 1.49 2.08 38.99
CA ARG A 334 1.40 0.65 38.69
C ARG A 334 0.87 0.42 37.28
N PRO A 335 1.52 -0.44 36.47
CA PRO A 335 1.01 -0.82 35.17
C PRO A 335 -0.38 -1.45 35.23
N LEU A 336 -1.10 -1.40 34.12
CA LEU A 336 -2.48 -1.89 34.04
C LEU A 336 -2.50 -3.44 34.13
N PRO A 337 -3.22 -4.04 35.08
CA PRO A 337 -3.22 -5.50 35.25
C PRO A 337 -3.90 -6.21 34.08
N LYS A 338 -3.50 -7.47 33.82
CA LYS A 338 -4.04 -8.32 32.74
C LYS A 338 -3.87 -7.73 31.33
N ARG A 339 -2.83 -6.91 31.15
CA ARG A 339 -2.40 -6.28 29.90
C ARG A 339 -0.88 -6.32 29.86
N ARG A 340 -0.30 -6.42 28.67
CA ARG A 340 1.13 -6.17 28.46
C ARG A 340 1.31 -4.65 28.38
N ASN A 341 2.17 -4.06 29.20
CA ASN A 341 2.36 -2.61 29.24
C ASN A 341 3.72 -2.27 28.63
N ILE A 342 3.75 -1.55 27.52
CA ILE A 342 4.97 -1.06 26.87
C ILE A 342 5.11 0.43 27.12
N VAL A 343 6.18 0.81 27.81
CA VAL A 343 6.45 2.19 28.22
C VAL A 343 7.59 2.74 27.37
N ILE A 344 7.28 3.77 26.58
CA ILE A 344 8.28 4.49 25.80
C ILE A 344 8.91 5.59 26.68
N THR A 345 10.22 5.55 26.83
CA THR A 345 10.97 6.50 27.66
C THR A 345 12.40 6.67 27.18
N HIS A 346 12.93 7.89 27.28
CA HIS A 346 14.36 8.17 27.03
C HIS A 346 15.23 8.04 28.28
N CYS A 347 14.67 7.59 29.40
CA CYS A 347 15.42 7.33 30.63
C CYS A 347 15.92 5.88 30.63
N PRO A 348 17.23 5.62 30.38
CA PRO A 348 17.76 4.27 30.19
C PRO A 348 17.64 3.40 31.45
N ASP A 349 17.65 4.00 32.63
CA ASP A 349 17.58 3.29 33.92
C ASP A 349 16.15 3.13 34.44
N PHE A 350 15.14 3.55 33.67
CA PHE A 350 13.75 3.41 34.10
C PHE A 350 13.31 1.95 34.01
N SER A 351 12.84 1.41 35.13
CA SER A 351 12.20 0.10 35.20
C SER A 351 11.04 0.14 36.18
N ARG A 352 9.95 -0.54 35.83
CA ARG A 352 8.78 -0.72 36.68
C ARG A 352 8.29 -2.15 36.55
N GLU A 353 8.10 -2.81 37.69
CA GLU A 353 7.59 -4.19 37.71
C GLU A 353 6.23 -4.27 36.98
N GLY A 354 6.13 -5.20 36.02
CA GLY A 354 4.95 -5.38 35.17
C GLY A 354 4.86 -4.46 33.95
N ALA A 355 5.88 -3.64 33.68
CA ALA A 355 6.01 -2.85 32.46
C ALA A 355 7.32 -3.17 31.71
N GLU A 356 7.20 -3.32 30.40
CA GLU A 356 8.30 -3.45 29.47
C GLU A 356 8.71 -2.06 29.00
N THR A 357 10.01 -1.76 29.06
CA THR A 357 10.51 -0.42 28.76
C THR A 357 11.24 -0.43 27.43
N VAL A 358 10.93 0.52 26.56
CA VAL A 358 11.56 0.68 25.24
C VAL A 358 12.03 2.13 25.05
N SER A 359 13.17 2.30 24.37
CA SER A 359 13.86 3.59 24.24
C SER A 359 13.42 4.43 23.04
N SER A 360 12.66 3.84 22.11
CA SER A 360 12.26 4.46 20.86
C SER A 360 10.99 3.83 20.27
N LEU A 361 10.42 4.48 19.25
CA LEU A 361 9.31 3.92 18.47
C LEU A 361 9.74 2.66 17.70
N ALA A 362 10.98 2.60 17.22
CA ALA A 362 11.52 1.43 16.53
C ALA A 362 11.60 0.21 17.46
N ALA A 363 12.11 0.40 18.68
CA ALA A 363 12.15 -0.65 19.70
C ALA A 363 10.73 -1.07 20.14
N MET A 364 9.78 -0.13 20.18
CA MET A 364 8.37 -0.46 20.39
C MET A 364 7.84 -1.36 19.27
N ARG A 365 8.07 -1.00 18.00
CA ARG A 365 7.65 -1.80 16.84
C ARG A 365 8.19 -3.23 16.95
N GLU A 366 9.48 -3.40 17.21
CA GLU A 366 10.13 -4.70 17.42
C GLU A 366 9.47 -5.49 18.56
N ALA A 367 9.29 -4.87 19.72
CA ALA A 367 8.63 -5.51 20.87
C ALA A 367 7.18 -5.95 20.57
N THR A 368 6.52 -5.27 19.64
CA THR A 368 5.12 -5.52 19.25
C THR A 368 4.96 -6.36 17.97
N ALA A 369 6.02 -6.72 17.26
CA ALA A 369 5.95 -7.32 15.92
C ALA A 369 5.11 -8.61 15.81
N GLY A 370 4.97 -9.35 16.92
CA GLY A 370 4.12 -10.56 16.99
C GLY A 370 2.71 -10.34 17.53
N THR A 371 2.34 -9.10 17.89
CA THR A 371 1.04 -8.79 18.50
C THR A 371 0.01 -8.45 17.41
N PRO A 372 -1.19 -9.07 17.43
CA PRO A 372 -2.25 -8.72 16.51
C PRO A 372 -2.60 -7.22 16.57
N PRO A 373 -2.80 -6.52 15.44
CA PRO A 373 -3.04 -5.08 15.43
C PRO A 373 -4.29 -4.64 16.22
N ASP A 374 -5.35 -5.45 16.21
CA ASP A 374 -6.58 -5.25 17.00
C ASP A 374 -6.37 -5.39 18.52
N GLN A 375 -5.20 -5.86 18.95
CA GLN A 375 -4.81 -6.00 20.34
C GLN A 375 -3.77 -4.96 20.78
N LEU A 376 -3.34 -4.05 19.88
CA LEU A 376 -2.39 -2.99 20.20
C LEU A 376 -3.12 -1.66 20.45
N TRP A 377 -2.85 -1.04 21.60
CA TRP A 377 -3.58 0.13 22.08
C TRP A 377 -2.64 1.25 22.52
N VAL A 378 -2.70 2.41 21.85
CA VAL A 378 -2.08 3.65 22.33
C VAL A 378 -3.02 4.31 23.31
N ILE A 379 -2.58 4.44 24.57
CA ILE A 379 -3.47 4.80 25.69
C ILE A 379 -3.09 6.09 26.42
N GLY A 380 -1.98 6.74 26.06
CA GLY A 380 -1.70 8.03 26.69
C GLY A 380 -0.31 8.62 26.52
N GLY A 381 -0.27 9.92 26.72
CA GLY A 381 0.87 10.80 26.51
C GLY A 381 0.67 11.57 25.20
N GLY A 382 0.49 12.89 25.27
CA GLY A 382 0.22 13.71 24.08
C GLY A 382 1.27 13.54 22.98
N SER A 383 2.54 13.42 23.35
CA SER A 383 3.65 13.14 22.42
C SER A 383 3.57 11.74 21.80
N ILE A 384 3.12 10.72 22.56
CA ILE A 384 2.98 9.35 22.07
C ILE A 384 1.82 9.26 21.09
N TYR A 385 0.68 9.91 21.39
CA TYR A 385 -0.42 10.02 20.45
C TYR A 385 0.03 10.71 19.15
N ALA A 386 0.66 11.88 19.23
CA ALA A 386 1.15 12.60 18.05
C ALA A 386 2.10 11.75 17.20
N ALA A 387 2.98 10.96 17.84
CA ALA A 387 3.96 10.13 17.16
C ALA A 387 3.37 8.86 16.50
N LEU A 388 2.28 8.30 17.05
CA LEU A 388 1.73 7.02 16.61
C LEU A 388 0.40 7.14 15.87
N LEU A 389 -0.22 8.32 15.83
CA LEU A 389 -1.54 8.50 15.25
C LEU A 389 -1.57 8.16 13.75
N SER A 390 -0.52 8.46 12.99
CA SER A 390 -0.44 8.12 11.56
C SER A 390 -0.47 6.61 11.30
N GLN A 391 -0.11 5.80 12.31
CA GLN A 391 -0.11 4.33 12.27
C GLN A 391 -1.41 3.75 12.83
N CYS A 392 -2.28 4.57 13.44
CA CYS A 392 -3.52 4.09 14.02
C CYS A 392 -4.58 3.89 12.94
N ALA A 393 -5.12 2.67 12.83
CA ALA A 393 -6.24 2.37 11.93
C ALA A 393 -7.58 2.83 12.51
N ARG A 394 -7.69 2.83 13.84
CA ARG A 394 -8.91 3.27 14.56
C ARG A 394 -8.53 4.17 15.73
N ALA A 395 -9.42 5.12 16.02
CA ALA A 395 -9.34 5.92 17.23
C ALA A 395 -10.70 5.95 17.93
N TYR A 396 -10.72 5.50 19.18
CA TYR A 396 -11.88 5.46 20.04
C TYR A 396 -11.84 6.69 20.95
N VAL A 397 -12.60 7.72 20.58
CA VAL A 397 -12.54 9.03 21.22
C VAL A 397 -13.80 9.27 22.04
N THR A 398 -13.64 9.56 23.32
CA THR A 398 -14.74 10.04 24.18
C THR A 398 -14.69 11.55 24.20
N ARG A 399 -15.69 12.22 23.60
CA ARG A 399 -15.75 13.69 23.49
C ARG A 399 -16.68 14.23 24.56
N VAL A 400 -16.12 14.99 25.50
CA VAL A 400 -16.85 15.65 26.59
C VAL A 400 -17.34 17.02 26.13
N ASP A 401 -18.63 17.29 26.33
CA ASP A 401 -19.30 18.55 26.01
C ASP A 401 -18.94 19.63 27.06
N ALA A 402 -17.66 19.78 27.36
CA ALA A 402 -17.08 20.76 28.28
C ALA A 402 -15.70 21.21 27.76
N ALA A 403 -15.22 22.36 28.22
CA ALA A 403 -13.88 22.85 27.98
C ALA A 403 -13.16 22.97 29.34
N ALA A 404 -12.04 22.27 29.51
CA ALA A 404 -11.28 22.29 30.75
C ALA A 404 -10.35 23.51 30.79
N GLU A 405 -10.31 24.22 31.92
CA GLU A 405 -9.38 25.34 32.11
C GLU A 405 -7.97 24.86 32.48
N GLY A 406 -6.96 25.48 31.86
CA GLY A 406 -5.54 25.26 32.20
C GLY A 406 -4.96 23.92 31.74
N ALA A 407 -5.56 23.24 30.77
CA ALA A 407 -5.00 22.01 30.22
C ALA A 407 -3.63 22.24 29.56
N ASP A 408 -2.70 21.30 29.75
CA ASP A 408 -1.32 21.36 29.25
C ASP A 408 -0.99 20.27 28.22
N SER A 409 -1.90 19.31 28.05
CA SER A 409 -1.71 18.12 27.24
C SER A 409 -2.90 17.96 26.30
N PHE A 410 -2.62 17.70 25.01
CA PHE A 410 -3.63 17.67 23.95
C PHE A 410 -3.49 16.43 23.07
N PHE A 411 -4.61 16.00 22.51
CA PHE A 411 -4.66 15.00 21.45
C PHE A 411 -4.81 15.71 20.09
N PRO A 412 -4.18 15.21 19.00
CA PRO A 412 -4.36 15.80 17.68
C PRO A 412 -5.82 15.79 17.23
N ASN A 413 -6.33 16.94 16.79
CA ASN A 413 -7.74 17.08 16.41
C ASN A 413 -8.08 16.30 15.13
N LEU A 414 -8.74 15.15 15.28
CA LEU A 414 -9.07 14.27 14.15
C LEU A 414 -10.04 14.91 13.15
N ASP A 415 -10.91 15.82 13.62
CA ASP A 415 -11.86 16.52 12.73
C ASP A 415 -11.13 17.45 11.74
N LYS A 416 -9.86 17.79 12.02
CA LYS A 416 -9.01 18.62 11.17
C LYS A 416 -7.91 17.84 10.44
N LEU A 417 -7.79 16.53 10.69
CA LEU A 417 -6.71 15.72 10.12
C LEU A 417 -7.19 14.97 8.87
N PRO A 418 -6.51 15.13 7.72
CA PRO A 418 -6.89 14.44 6.49
C PRO A 418 -6.66 12.92 6.63
N GLY A 419 -7.66 12.15 6.26
CA GLY A 419 -7.66 10.68 6.35
C GLY A 419 -8.42 10.11 7.56
N TRP A 420 -8.91 10.95 8.48
CA TRP A 420 -9.74 10.48 9.60
C TRP A 420 -11.22 10.80 9.35
N THR A 421 -12.09 9.81 9.49
CA THR A 421 -13.54 9.98 9.37
C THR A 421 -14.27 9.32 10.53
N VAL A 422 -15.40 9.91 10.93
CA VAL A 422 -16.27 9.33 11.97
C VAL A 422 -17.07 8.19 11.35
N ARG A 423 -16.88 6.99 11.87
CA ARG A 423 -17.63 5.79 11.47
C ARG A 423 -18.91 5.61 12.27
N ALA A 424 -18.86 5.89 13.57
CA ALA A 424 -20.00 5.76 14.46
C ALA A 424 -19.93 6.76 15.62
N VAL A 425 -21.11 7.13 16.12
CA VAL A 425 -21.28 7.99 17.31
C VAL A 425 -22.34 7.34 18.20
N SER A 426 -22.10 7.28 19.51
CA SER A 426 -23.09 6.80 20.47
C SER A 426 -24.15 7.86 20.79
N GLU A 427 -25.26 7.41 21.38
CA GLU A 427 -26.13 8.29 22.16
C GLU A 427 -25.34 9.03 23.27
N PRO A 428 -25.75 10.23 23.67
CA PRO A 428 -25.11 10.98 24.74
C PRO A 428 -25.25 10.25 26.08
N VAL A 429 -24.14 10.17 26.80
CA VAL A 429 -24.08 9.69 28.19
C VAL A 429 -23.94 10.89 29.09
N THR A 430 -24.72 10.94 30.17
CA THR A 430 -24.60 11.96 31.21
C THR A 430 -24.31 11.30 32.55
N GLU A 431 -23.14 11.58 33.12
CA GLU A 431 -22.75 11.16 34.47
C GLU A 431 -21.86 12.23 35.11
N ASN A 432 -21.92 12.35 36.45
CA ASN A 432 -21.16 13.35 37.21
C ASN A 432 -21.31 14.81 36.72
N GLY A 433 -22.47 15.17 36.16
CA GLY A 433 -22.72 16.51 35.64
C GLY A 433 -22.05 16.84 34.31
N LEU A 434 -21.42 15.85 33.66
CA LEU A 434 -20.81 15.97 32.34
C LEU A 434 -21.63 15.17 31.32
N THR A 435 -21.80 15.74 30.14
CA THR A 435 -22.38 15.05 28.98
C THR A 435 -21.28 14.76 27.98
N TYR A 436 -21.24 13.56 27.41
CA TYR A 436 -20.25 13.17 26.42
C TYR A 436 -20.78 12.07 25.50
N ARG A 437 -20.08 11.85 24.38
CA ARG A 437 -20.39 10.79 23.40
C ARG A 437 -19.14 9.99 23.07
N PHE A 438 -19.35 8.73 22.69
CA PHE A 438 -18.31 7.87 22.15
C PHE A 438 -18.28 8.00 20.63
N TYR A 439 -17.12 8.35 20.09
CA TYR A 439 -16.85 8.42 18.67
C TYR A 439 -15.88 7.31 18.28
N ASP A 440 -16.22 6.60 17.21
CA ASP A 440 -15.34 5.64 16.56
C ASP A 440 -14.86 6.26 15.26
N TYR A 441 -13.59 6.68 15.24
CA TYR A 441 -12.94 7.17 14.04
C TYR A 441 -12.21 6.03 13.32
N VAL A 442 -12.18 6.12 11.99
CA VAL A 442 -11.40 5.24 11.11
C VAL A 442 -10.41 6.08 10.31
N ASN A 443 -9.20 5.55 10.15
CA ASN A 443 -8.19 6.14 9.28
C ASN A 443 -8.32 5.52 7.88
N THR A 444 -8.92 6.25 6.95
CA THR A 444 -9.16 5.81 5.57
C THR A 444 -7.87 5.57 4.80
N LYS A 445 -6.71 6.08 5.27
CA LYS A 445 -5.41 5.80 4.66
C LYS A 445 -4.85 4.42 5.00
N LEU A 446 -5.38 3.75 6.02
CA LEU A 446 -4.91 2.45 6.51
C LEU A 446 -5.95 1.33 6.43
N CYS A 447 -7.22 1.67 6.19
CA CYS A 447 -8.33 0.73 6.18
C CYS A 447 -8.85 0.37 4.77
N ASP A 448 -8.31 1.01 3.73
CA ASP A 448 -8.54 0.73 2.31
C ASP A 448 -7.29 0.11 1.66
#